data_AF-A0A931PMJ3-F1
#
_entry.id   AF-A0A931PMJ3-F1
#
_cell.length_a   1.000
_cell.length_b   1.000
_cell.length_c   1.000
_cell.angle_alpha   90.00
_cell.angle_beta   90.00
_cell.angle_gamma   90.00
#
_symmetry.space_group_name_H-M   'P 1'
#
loop_
_entity.id
_entity.type
_entity.pdbx_description
1 polymer ?
#
loop_
_entity_poly.entity_id
_entity_poly.type
_entity_poly.pdbx_seq_one_letter_code
_entity_poly.pdbx_strand_id
1 'polypeptide(L)' 'MEQILRTILRMVLNRGINSGIRTMSNRGRDPREMTPEERAKARGQRQNMQQARRAVNLLRRFGRF' A
#
# COMPACT_ATOMS: atom_id res chain seq x y z
N MET A 1 -25.97 -4.43 15.57
CA MET A 1 -25.49 -3.57 14.46
C MET A 1 -23.96 -3.46 14.38
N GLU A 2 -23.23 -3.41 15.50
CA GLU A 2 -21.76 -3.23 15.50
C GLU A 2 -20.97 -4.32 14.74
N GLN A 3 -21.37 -5.59 14.86
CA GLN A 3 -20.67 -6.71 14.20
C GLN A 3 -20.82 -6.70 12.67
N ILE A 4 -21.95 -6.21 12.16
CA ILE A 4 -22.22 -6.12 10.72
C ILE A 4 -21.34 -5.04 10.10
N LEU A 5 -21.27 -3.86 10.72
CA LEU A 5 -20.39 -2.78 10.29
C LEU A 5 -18.92 -3.22 10.32
N ARG A 6 -18.48 -3.92 11.38
CA ARG A 6 -17.11 -4.47 11.46
C ARG A 6 -16.82 -5.46 10.34
N THR A 7 -17.78 -6.31 9.99
CA THR A 7 -17.65 -7.30 8.92
C THR A 7 -17.57 -6.64 7.55
N ILE A 8 -18.44 -5.66 7.28
CA ILE A 8 -18.45 -4.88 6.04
C ILE A 8 -17.13 -4.10 5.90
N LEU A 9 -16.69 -3.42 6.97
CA LEU A 9 -15.43 -2.67 6.95
C LEU A 9 -14.24 -3.59 6.71
N ARG A 10 -14.19 -4.76 7.37
CA ARG A 10 -13.17 -5.79 7.09
C ARG A 10 -13.21 -6.25 5.64
N MET A 11 -14.40 -6.48 5.10
CA MET A 11 -14.57 -6.97 3.74
C MET A 11 -14.11 -5.91 2.72
N VAL A 12 -14.51 -4.66 2.90
CA VAL A 12 -14.12 -3.52 2.06
C VAL A 12 -12.63 -3.23 2.17
N LEU A 13 -12.05 -3.25 3.37
CA LEU A 13 -10.61 -3.07 3.55
C LEU A 13 -9.84 -4.23 2.94
N ASN A 14 -10.24 -5.49 3.15
CA ASN A 14 -9.55 -6.64 2.56
C ASN A 14 -9.66 -6.65 1.02
N ARG A 15 -10.84 -6.30 0.46
CA ARG A 15 -11.05 -6.23 -0.99
C ARG A 15 -10.34 -5.01 -1.60
N GLY A 16 -10.43 -3.86 -0.93
CA GLY A 16 -9.85 -2.58 -1.36
C GLY A 16 -8.33 -2.55 -1.27
N ILE A 17 -7.75 -3.16 -0.23
CA ILE A 17 -6.30 -3.34 -0.12
C ILE A 17 -5.82 -4.38 -1.15
N ASN A 18 -6.49 -5.52 -1.31
CA ASN A 18 -6.05 -6.53 -2.29
C ASN A 18 -6.19 -6.03 -3.74
N SER A 19 -7.29 -5.38 -4.11
CA SER A 19 -7.42 -4.76 -5.44
C SER A 19 -6.52 -3.55 -5.60
N GLY A 20 -6.38 -2.71 -4.58
CA GLY A 20 -5.52 -1.51 -4.60
C GLY A 20 -4.04 -1.87 -4.71
N ILE A 21 -3.57 -2.83 -3.92
CA ILE A 21 -2.20 -3.36 -4.00
C ILE A 21 -2.01 -4.11 -5.31
N ARG A 22 -2.93 -4.98 -5.76
CA ARG A 22 -2.73 -5.71 -7.02
C ARG A 22 -2.77 -4.76 -8.23
N THR A 23 -3.61 -3.72 -8.19
CA THR A 23 -3.66 -2.68 -9.25
C THR A 23 -2.44 -1.75 -9.17
N MET A 24 -1.95 -1.38 -8.00
CA MET A 24 -0.73 -0.58 -7.85
C MET A 24 0.54 -1.38 -8.13
N SER A 25 0.58 -2.64 -7.73
CA SER A 25 1.67 -3.58 -7.99
C SER A 25 1.72 -3.96 -9.46
N ASN A 26 0.57 -4.16 -10.13
CA ASN A 26 0.53 -4.41 -11.57
C ASN A 26 0.67 -3.12 -12.40
N ARG A 27 0.38 -1.93 -11.86
CA ARG A 27 0.73 -0.65 -12.49
C ARG A 27 2.21 -0.31 -12.33
N GLY A 28 2.91 -0.90 -11.37
CA GLY A 28 4.37 -0.90 -11.32
C GLY A 28 4.91 -1.93 -12.30
N ARG A 29 5.08 -1.55 -13.57
CA ARG A 29 5.79 -2.38 -14.59
C ARG A 29 7.06 -2.99 -13.99
N ASP A 30 7.43 -4.20 -14.43
CA ASP A 30 8.69 -4.84 -14.02
C ASP A 30 9.83 -3.83 -14.19
N PRO A 31 10.72 -3.62 -13.19
CA PRO A 31 11.79 -2.61 -13.28
C PRO A 31 12.66 -2.71 -14.54
N ARG A 32 12.69 -3.90 -15.15
CA ARG A 32 13.39 -4.24 -16.40
C ARG A 32 12.67 -3.76 -17.66
N GLU A 33 11.36 -3.54 -17.59
CA GLU A 33 10.53 -3.05 -18.69
C GLU A 33 10.18 -1.55 -18.56
N MET A 34 10.55 -0.91 -17.44
CA MET A 34 10.34 0.53 -17.25
C MET A 34 11.26 1.36 -18.15
N THR A 35 10.67 2.34 -18.85
CA THR A 35 11.44 3.38 -19.53
C THR A 35 12.16 4.28 -18.51
N PRO A 36 13.24 4.97 -18.89
CA PRO A 36 14.02 5.80 -17.96
C PRO A 36 13.18 6.87 -17.24
N GLU A 37 12.21 7.45 -17.93
CA GLU A 37 11.31 8.48 -17.41
C GLU A 37 10.33 7.93 -16.36
N GLU A 38 9.81 6.72 -16.60
CA GLU A 38 8.94 6.04 -15.64
C GLU A 38 9.70 5.62 -14.38
N ARG A 39 10.98 5.27 -14.53
CA ARG A 39 11.87 4.93 -13.43
C ARG A 39 12.13 6.15 -12.53
N ALA A 40 12.22 7.36 -13.09
CA ALA A 40 12.37 8.59 -12.32
C ALA A 40 11.11 8.91 -11.49
N LYS A 41 9.92 8.79 -12.09
CA LYS A 41 8.65 8.96 -11.36
C LYS A 41 8.47 7.90 -10.26
N ALA A 42 8.87 6.66 -10.51
CA ALA A 42 8.83 5.59 -9.53
C ALA A 42 9.79 5.83 -8.34
N ARG A 43 10.97 6.43 -8.56
CA ARG A 43 11.91 6.79 -7.49
C ARG A 43 11.33 7.81 -6.51
N GLY A 44 10.61 8.83 -7.02
CA GLY A 44 9.91 9.79 -6.17
C GLY A 44 8.84 9.13 -5.30
N GLN A 45 8.02 8.26 -5.90
CA GLN A 45 6.98 7.53 -5.17
C GLN A 45 7.55 6.54 -4.15
N ARG A 46 8.68 5.88 -4.45
CA ARG A 46 9.36 4.95 -3.53
C ARG A 46 9.85 5.64 -2.25
N GLN A 47 10.34 6.88 -2.34
CA GLN A 47 10.78 7.64 -1.16
C GLN A 47 9.61 7.94 -0.22
N ASN A 48 8.48 8.38 -0.77
CA ASN A 48 7.26 8.62 0.00
C ASN A 48 6.72 7.32 0.62
N MET A 49 6.74 6.22 -0.12
CA MET A 49 6.37 4.90 0.40
C MET A 49 7.30 4.41 1.52
N GLN A 50 8.61 4.66 1.42
CA GLN A 50 9.56 4.27 2.47
C GLN A 50 9.31 5.02 3.78
N GLN A 51 9.05 6.33 3.71
CA GLN A 51 8.69 7.12 4.88
C GLN A 51 7.39 6.63 5.51
N ALA A 52 6.36 6.39 4.69
CA ALA A 52 5.09 5.81 5.14
C ALA A 52 5.29 4.43 5.80
N ARG A 53 6.12 3.55 5.23
CA ARG A 53 6.46 2.24 5.83
C ARG A 53 7.14 2.39 7.18
N ARG A 54 8.07 3.34 7.35
CA ARG A 54 8.73 3.62 8.63
C ARG A 54 7.72 4.09 9.67
N ALA A 55 6.83 5.02 9.32
CA ALA A 55 5.77 5.50 10.20
C ALA A 55 4.82 4.36 10.63
N VAL A 56 4.40 3.52 9.68
CA VAL A 56 3.57 2.34 9.97
C VAL A 56 4.30 1.34 10.86
N ASN A 57 5.59 1.10 10.64
CA ASN A 57 6.39 0.21 11.48
C ASN A 57 6.53 0.74 12.91
N LEU A 58 6.74 2.05 13.08
CA LEU A 58 6.70 2.68 14.40
C LEU A 58 5.33 2.47 15.04
N LEU A 59 4.26 2.83 14.33
CA LEU A 59 2.88 2.69 14.83
C LEU A 59 2.56 1.24 15.22
N ARG A 60 3.01 0.24 14.46
CA ARG A 60 2.84 -1.19 14.80
C ARG A 60 3.64 -1.62 16.02
N ARG A 61 4.79 -0.99 16.26
CA ARG A 61 5.64 -1.28 17.42
C ARG A 61 5.08 -0.61 18.68
N PHE A 62 4.51 0.58 18.56
CA PHE A 62 3.88 1.32 19.66
C PHE A 62 2.44 0.90 19.94
N GLY A 63 1.69 0.44 18.95
CA GLY A 63 0.31 -0.04 19.11
C GLY A 63 0.19 -1.51 19.51
N ARG A 64 1.29 -2.16 19.91
CA ARG A 64 1.34 -3.56 20.36
C ARG A 64 1.37 -3.71 21.90
N PHE A 65 1.10 -2.63 22.62
CA PHE A 65 1.01 -2.61 24.08
C PHE A 65 -0.45 -2.50 24.52
#